data_AF-D6TPM4-F1
#
_entry.id   AF-D6TPM4-F1
#
_cell.length_a   1.000
_cell.length_b   1.000
_cell.length_c   1.000
_cell.angle_alpha   90.00
_cell.angle_beta   90.00
_cell.angle_gamma   90.00
#
_symmetry.space_group_name_H-M   'P 1'
#
loop_
_entity.id
_entity.type
_entity.pdbx_description
1 polymer ?
#
loop_
_entity_poly.entity_id
_entity_poly.type
_entity_poly.pdbx_seq_one_letter_code
_entity_poly.pdbx_strand_id
1 'polypeptide(L)'
;MAIGQAYSDVLTQREKKALETACSVIIDEAFENLKDLEDGESVSQTIFGLYLPPRYLPKYNYLFCKSFTVCLITALYKLTLPEGTRFASVAEELAAWVIIQKAEGILEPGANEDPFEDFVQTIFEDEHFQYLYQDAFDGIDETDAGAQMGMASLSFDDWFKPFNENDASRQVHPYVL
;
A
#
# COMPACT_ATOMS: atom_id res chain seq x y z
N MET A 1 9.75 -16.70 8.22
CA MET A 1 10.51 -15.46 7.96
C MET A 1 9.89 -14.37 8.83
N ALA A 2 10.70 -13.49 9.42
CA ALA A 2 10.18 -12.45 10.30
C ALA A 2 9.90 -11.18 9.48
N ILE A 3 8.76 -10.52 9.74
CA ILE A 3 8.41 -9.25 9.10
C ILE A 3 9.46 -8.19 9.48
N GLY A 4 9.91 -7.42 8.50
CA GLY A 4 10.83 -6.31 8.72
C GLY A 4 12.29 -6.75 8.95
N GLN A 5 12.66 -8.01 8.65
CA GLN A 5 14.02 -8.51 8.88
C GLN A 5 15.07 -7.66 8.15
N ALA A 6 14.84 -7.34 6.87
CA ALA A 6 15.73 -6.51 6.04
C ALA A 6 15.88 -5.07 6.54
N TYR A 7 14.96 -4.61 7.40
CA TYR A 7 14.85 -3.23 7.85
C TYR A 7 15.18 -3.11 9.34
N SER A 8 16.03 -4.01 9.85
CA SER A 8 16.34 -4.09 11.28
C SER A 8 17.10 -2.88 11.84
N ASP A 9 17.73 -2.10 10.96
CA ASP A 9 18.44 -0.87 11.32
C ASP A 9 17.50 0.34 11.49
N VAL A 10 16.29 0.27 10.93
CA VAL A 10 15.28 1.35 10.93
C VAL A 10 13.96 0.95 11.59
N LEU A 11 13.85 -0.29 12.07
CA LEU A 11 12.67 -0.79 12.79
C LEU A 11 13.05 -1.33 14.17
N THR A 12 12.43 -0.76 15.19
CA THR A 12 12.45 -1.29 16.56
C THR A 12 11.68 -2.61 16.66
N GLN A 13 11.89 -3.37 17.74
CA GLN A 13 11.12 -4.60 17.99
C GLN A 13 9.62 -4.33 18.21
N ARG A 14 9.28 -3.15 18.74
CA ARG A 14 7.89 -2.72 18.95
C ARG A 14 7.20 -2.50 17.59
N GLU A 15 7.86 -1.79 16.68
CA GLU A 15 7.38 -1.53 15.31
C GLU A 15 7.26 -2.80 14.49
N LYS A 16 8.24 -3.72 14.55
CA LYS A 16 8.15 -5.03 13.87
C LYS A 16 6.94 -5.82 14.31
N LYS A 17 6.66 -5.86 15.62
CA LYS A 17 5.50 -6.55 16.17
C LYS A 17 4.18 -5.88 15.76
N ALA A 18 4.15 -4.55 15.69
CA ALA A 18 3.00 -3.82 15.20
C ALA A 18 2.75 -4.11 13.71
N LEU A 19 3.78 -4.12 12.86
CA LEU A 19 3.68 -4.50 11.45
C LEU A 19 3.17 -5.94 11.28
N GLU A 20 3.69 -6.89 12.06
CA GLU A 20 3.23 -8.28 12.03
C GLU A 20 1.74 -8.41 12.40
N THR A 21 1.31 -7.64 13.40
CA THR A 21 -0.09 -7.61 13.83
C THR A 21 -0.96 -6.96 12.76
N ALA A 22 -0.54 -5.82 12.22
CA ALA A 22 -1.23 -5.09 11.16
C ALA A 22 -1.41 -5.94 9.89
N CYS A 23 -0.36 -6.67 9.49
CA CYS A 23 -0.40 -7.58 8.35
C CYS A 23 -1.49 -8.65 8.50
N SER A 24 -1.57 -9.29 9.67
CA SER A 24 -2.60 -10.30 9.93
C SER A 24 -3.99 -9.68 9.90
N VAL A 25 -4.18 -8.59 10.63
CA VAL A 25 -5.49 -7.93 10.76
C VAL A 25 -5.98 -7.39 9.42
N ILE A 26 -5.14 -6.71 8.64
CA ILE A 26 -5.59 -6.11 7.37
C ILE A 26 -5.95 -7.16 6.32
N ILE A 27 -5.27 -8.31 6.32
CA ILE A 27 -5.59 -9.40 5.40
C ILE A 27 -6.92 -10.06 5.78
N ASP A 28 -7.12 -10.31 7.07
CA ASP A 28 -8.39 -10.87 7.56
C ASP A 28 -9.56 -9.90 7.26
N GLU A 29 -9.39 -8.61 7.58
CA GLU A 29 -10.36 -7.55 7.26
C GLU A 29 -10.60 -7.45 5.74
N ALA A 30 -9.58 -7.61 4.90
CA ALA A 30 -9.74 -7.59 3.44
C ALA A 30 -10.63 -8.73 2.96
N PHE A 31 -10.45 -9.95 3.47
CA PHE A 31 -11.27 -11.10 3.09
C PHE A 31 -12.71 -10.99 3.59
N GLU A 32 -12.90 -10.49 4.82
CA GLU A 32 -14.23 -10.20 5.37
C GLU A 32 -14.94 -9.14 4.51
N ASN A 33 -14.29 -8.01 4.23
CA ASN A 33 -14.87 -6.95 3.42
C ASN A 33 -15.14 -7.38 1.97
N LEU A 34 -14.33 -8.27 1.38
CA LEU A 34 -14.64 -8.83 0.07
C LEU A 34 -15.97 -9.61 0.08
N LYS A 35 -16.24 -10.35 1.16
CA LYS A 35 -17.52 -11.05 1.32
C LYS A 35 -18.67 -10.05 1.49
N ASP A 36 -18.51 -9.02 2.32
CA ASP A 36 -19.53 -8.00 2.53
C ASP A 36 -19.86 -7.26 1.21
N LEU A 37 -18.84 -6.97 0.39
CA LEU A 37 -19.01 -6.38 -0.93
C LEU A 37 -19.76 -7.30 -1.91
N GLU A 38 -19.53 -8.61 -1.83
CA GLU A 38 -20.28 -9.61 -2.62
C GLU A 38 -21.76 -9.64 -2.20
N ASP A 39 -22.06 -9.42 -0.92
CA ASP A 39 -23.40 -9.30 -0.35
C ASP A 39 -24.05 -7.92 -0.60
N GLY A 40 -23.33 -6.99 -1.24
CA GLY A 40 -23.84 -5.68 -1.68
C GLY A 40 -23.64 -4.54 -0.70
N GLU A 41 -22.77 -4.69 0.30
CA GLU A 41 -22.40 -3.61 1.20
C GLU A 41 -21.57 -2.51 0.51
N SER A 42 -21.52 -1.32 1.14
CA SER A 42 -20.80 -0.18 0.59
C SER A 42 -19.30 -0.27 0.85
N VAL A 43 -18.49 -0.08 -0.20
CA VAL A 43 -17.02 0.00 -0.08
C VAL A 43 -16.55 1.09 0.88
N SER A 44 -17.34 2.14 1.10
CA SER A 44 -17.01 3.24 2.02
C SER A 44 -16.85 2.84 3.48
N GLN A 45 -17.31 1.65 3.89
CA GLN A 45 -17.18 1.14 5.26
C GLN A 45 -16.11 0.03 5.37
N THR A 46 -15.41 -0.26 4.27
CA THR A 46 -14.38 -1.29 4.21
C THR A 46 -12.99 -0.69 4.36
N ILE A 47 -11.97 -1.53 4.58
CA ILE A 47 -10.57 -1.10 4.58
C ILE A 47 -10.17 -0.36 3.28
N PHE A 48 -10.78 -0.72 2.15
CA PHE A 48 -10.51 -0.07 0.86
C PHE A 48 -11.02 1.37 0.85
N GLY A 49 -12.21 1.60 1.40
CA GLY A 49 -12.77 2.95 1.51
C GLY A 49 -12.16 3.80 2.63
N LEU A 50 -11.64 3.16 3.68
CA LEU A 50 -11.07 3.84 4.85
C LEU A 50 -9.60 4.23 4.66
N TYR A 51 -8.80 3.41 3.96
CA TYR A 51 -7.35 3.60 3.86
C TYR A 51 -6.84 4.00 2.47
N LEU A 52 -7.61 3.81 1.40
CA LEU A 52 -7.17 4.23 0.05
C LEU A 52 -7.56 5.68 -0.25
N PRO A 53 -6.93 6.30 -1.27
CA PRO A 53 -7.22 7.68 -1.61
C PRO A 53 -8.73 7.90 -1.86
N PRO A 54 -9.40 8.77 -1.09
CA PRO A 54 -10.87 8.82 -1.06
C PRO A 54 -11.49 9.29 -2.39
N ARG A 55 -10.73 10.02 -3.22
CA ARG A 55 -11.20 10.50 -4.52
C ARG A 55 -11.60 9.39 -5.50
N TYR A 56 -11.01 8.21 -5.38
CA TYR A 56 -11.34 7.06 -6.23
C TYR A 56 -12.35 6.11 -5.61
N LEU A 57 -12.98 6.48 -4.49
CA LEU A 57 -14.01 5.66 -3.84
C LEU A 57 -15.09 5.15 -4.81
N PRO A 58 -15.60 5.93 -5.78
CA PRO A 58 -16.56 5.42 -6.77
C PRO A 58 -16.00 4.37 -7.73
N LYS A 59 -14.67 4.27 -7.87
CA LYS A 59 -13.97 3.31 -8.73
C LYS A 59 -13.61 2.01 -8.01
N TYR A 60 -13.66 1.97 -6.67
CA TYR A 60 -13.36 0.78 -5.86
C TYR A 60 -14.50 -0.26 -5.92
N ASN A 61 -14.66 -0.91 -7.07
CA ASN A 61 -15.59 -2.01 -7.23
C ASN A 61 -15.02 -3.33 -6.64
N TYR A 62 -15.85 -4.38 -6.60
CA TYR A 62 -15.47 -5.69 -6.09
C TYR A 62 -14.20 -6.27 -6.75
N LEU A 63 -14.05 -6.14 -8.08
CA LEU A 63 -12.86 -6.64 -8.79
C LEU A 63 -11.60 -5.86 -8.43
N PHE A 64 -11.70 -4.53 -8.34
CA PHE A 64 -10.61 -3.69 -7.84
C PHE A 64 -10.19 -4.14 -6.45
N CYS A 65 -11.15 -4.32 -5.53
CA CYS A 65 -10.87 -4.72 -4.16
C CYS A 65 -10.17 -6.08 -4.11
N LYS A 66 -10.60 -7.06 -4.94
CA LYS A 66 -9.93 -8.37 -5.03
C LYS A 66 -8.48 -8.24 -5.51
N SER A 67 -8.24 -7.46 -6.55
CA SER A 67 -6.88 -7.23 -7.05
C SER A 67 -6.03 -6.51 -6.02
N PHE A 68 -6.59 -5.54 -5.30
CA PHE A 68 -5.91 -4.84 -4.23
C PHE A 68 -5.60 -5.75 -3.02
N THR A 69 -6.48 -6.70 -2.68
CA THR A 69 -6.18 -7.73 -1.67
C THR A 69 -4.97 -8.57 -2.06
N VAL A 70 -4.77 -8.88 -3.35
CA VAL A 70 -3.56 -9.54 -3.82
C VAL A 70 -2.33 -8.64 -3.67
N CYS A 71 -2.46 -7.33 -3.88
CA CYS A 71 -1.38 -6.37 -3.58
C CYS A 71 -1.04 -6.32 -2.09
N LEU A 72 -2.02 -6.39 -1.17
CA LEU A 72 -1.78 -6.50 0.29
C LEU A 72 -0.97 -7.74 0.64
N ILE A 73 -1.37 -8.90 0.12
CA ILE A 73 -0.66 -10.17 0.32
C ILE A 73 0.77 -10.10 -0.26
N THR A 74 0.92 -9.47 -1.43
CA THR A 74 2.21 -9.29 -2.09
C THR A 74 3.12 -8.36 -1.30
N ALA A 75 2.61 -7.22 -0.82
CA ALA A 75 3.35 -6.28 0.01
C ALA A 75 3.81 -6.94 1.32
N LEU A 76 2.94 -7.70 2.00
CA LEU A 76 3.33 -8.51 3.15
C LEU A 76 4.47 -9.46 2.80
N TYR A 77 4.34 -10.25 1.72
CA TYR A 77 5.38 -11.18 1.31
C TYR A 77 6.72 -10.45 1.12
N LYS A 78 6.72 -9.31 0.44
CA LYS A 78 7.90 -8.46 0.21
C LYS A 78 8.52 -7.96 1.52
N LEU A 79 7.71 -7.59 2.51
CA LEU A 79 8.15 -7.20 3.86
C LEU A 79 8.84 -8.33 4.65
N THR A 80 8.65 -9.59 4.24
CA THR A 80 9.30 -10.76 4.88
C THR A 80 10.59 -11.20 4.20
N LEU A 81 10.95 -10.61 3.05
CA LEU A 81 12.15 -10.99 2.31
C LEU A 81 13.42 -10.51 3.02
N PRO A 82 14.47 -11.34 3.09
CA PRO A 82 15.66 -11.06 3.90
C PRO A 82 16.50 -9.88 3.37
N GLU A 83 16.51 -9.67 2.05
CA GLU A 83 17.27 -8.58 1.40
C GLU A 83 16.42 -7.32 1.18
N GLY A 84 15.14 -7.36 1.58
CA GLY A 84 14.15 -6.38 1.15
C GLY A 84 13.87 -6.50 -0.34
N THR A 85 12.80 -5.89 -0.80
CA THR A 85 12.57 -5.73 -2.24
C THR A 85 11.70 -4.51 -2.48
N ARG A 86 11.77 -4.02 -3.71
CA ARG A 86 11.03 -2.84 -4.15
C ARG A 86 9.60 -3.23 -4.54
N PHE A 87 8.69 -2.30 -4.34
CA PHE A 87 7.32 -2.42 -4.85
C PHE A 87 7.34 -2.27 -6.37
N ALA A 88 6.46 -3.04 -7.01
CA ALA A 88 6.44 -3.14 -8.46
C ALA A 88 5.47 -2.13 -9.10
N SER A 89 4.49 -1.62 -8.35
CA SER A 89 3.45 -0.73 -8.86
C SER A 89 2.88 0.17 -7.76
N VAL A 90 2.13 1.22 -8.15
CA VAL A 90 1.45 2.12 -7.22
C VAL A 90 0.50 1.35 -6.29
N ALA A 91 -0.19 0.32 -6.79
CA ALA A 91 -1.07 -0.51 -5.97
C ALA A 91 -0.31 -1.28 -4.88
N GLU A 92 0.92 -1.73 -5.13
CA GLU A 92 1.75 -2.36 -4.11
C GLU A 92 2.28 -1.35 -3.09
N GLU A 93 2.65 -0.14 -3.52
CA GLU A 93 3.05 0.93 -2.62
C GLU A 93 1.90 1.36 -1.70
N LEU A 94 0.71 1.58 -2.28
CA LEU A 94 -0.51 1.85 -1.52
C LEU A 94 -0.82 0.72 -0.55
N ALA A 95 -0.67 -0.55 -0.97
CA ALA A 95 -0.91 -1.69 -0.10
C ALA A 95 0.06 -1.73 1.10
N ALA A 96 1.34 -1.46 0.87
CA ALA A 96 2.32 -1.34 1.95
C ALA A 96 2.00 -0.15 2.86
N TRP A 97 1.57 0.98 2.30
CA TRP A 97 1.15 2.15 3.04
C TRP A 97 -0.05 1.86 3.95
N VAL A 98 -1.08 1.15 3.45
CA VAL A 98 -2.22 0.71 4.27
C VAL A 98 -1.76 -0.16 5.46
N ILE A 99 -0.82 -1.09 5.24
CA ILE A 99 -0.24 -1.93 6.31
C ILE A 99 0.47 -1.05 7.36
N ILE A 100 1.27 -0.09 6.93
CA ILE A 100 2.01 0.83 7.81
C ILE A 100 1.04 1.69 8.61
N GLN A 101 0.05 2.31 7.98
CA GLN A 101 -0.99 3.10 8.64
C GLN A 101 -1.78 2.28 9.68
N LYS A 102 -2.08 1.01 9.38
CA LYS A 102 -2.69 0.09 10.36
C LYS A 102 -1.74 -0.21 11.53
N ALA A 103 -0.45 -0.38 11.26
CA ALA A 103 0.56 -0.63 12.29
C ALA A 103 0.77 0.59 13.20
N GLU A 104 0.79 1.79 12.63
CA GLU A 104 0.80 3.06 13.37
C GLU A 104 -0.39 3.14 14.32
N GLY A 105 -1.60 2.84 13.85
CA GLY A 105 -2.80 2.83 14.69
C GLY A 105 -2.77 1.80 15.84
N ILE A 106 -1.98 0.73 15.72
CA ILE A 106 -1.75 -0.26 16.80
C ILE A 106 -0.75 0.28 17.82
N LEU A 107 0.19 1.11 17.40
CA LEU A 107 1.10 1.79 18.30
C LEU A 107 0.36 2.95 18.96
N GLU A 108 0.02 2.81 20.25
CA GLU A 108 -0.55 3.94 21.00
C GLU A 108 0.32 5.20 20.84
N PRO A 109 -0.28 6.38 20.56
CA PRO A 109 0.47 7.61 20.30
C PRO A 109 1.42 7.94 21.45
N GLY A 110 2.71 7.93 21.15
CA GLY A 110 3.73 8.50 22.03
C GLY A 110 3.77 10.02 21.89
N ALA A 111 4.21 10.74 22.93
CA ALA A 111 4.15 12.20 22.92
C ALA A 111 5.14 12.87 21.93
N ASN A 112 6.14 12.16 21.38
CA ASN A 112 7.24 12.73 20.59
C ASN A 112 7.86 11.77 19.56
N GLU A 113 7.19 10.70 19.15
CA GLU A 113 7.73 9.76 18.16
C GLU A 113 6.75 9.67 16.99
N ASP A 114 7.24 9.88 15.76
CA ASP A 114 6.55 9.52 14.52
C ASP A 114 6.98 8.09 14.17
N PRO A 115 6.20 7.07 14.57
CA PRO A 115 6.60 5.68 14.37
C PRO A 115 6.74 5.40 12.88
N PHE A 116 7.72 4.58 12.50
CA PHE A 116 8.01 4.22 11.11
C PHE A 116 8.56 5.32 10.18
N GLU A 117 8.84 6.56 10.62
CA GLU A 117 9.38 7.62 9.74
C GLU A 117 10.63 7.15 8.95
N ASP A 118 11.65 6.67 9.67
CA ASP A 118 12.88 6.14 9.05
C ASP A 118 12.62 4.92 8.15
N PHE A 119 11.61 4.12 8.51
CA PHE A 119 11.23 2.93 7.76
C PHE A 119 10.54 3.29 6.43
N VAL A 120 9.61 4.26 6.45
CA VAL A 120 8.92 4.78 5.27
C VAL A 120 9.93 5.34 4.27
N GLN A 121 10.87 6.16 4.73
CA GLN A 121 11.95 6.72 3.90
C GLN A 121 12.88 5.64 3.32
N THR A 122 12.96 4.47 3.95
CA THR A 122 13.82 3.36 3.51
C THR A 122 13.11 2.43 2.54
N ILE A 123 11.82 2.13 2.77
CA ILE A 123 11.10 1.11 2.02
C ILE A 123 10.53 1.63 0.71
N PHE A 124 10.11 2.90 0.67
CA PHE A 124 9.60 3.53 -0.54
C PHE A 124 10.74 4.22 -1.30
N GLU A 125 10.78 4.06 -2.62
CA GLU A 125 11.76 4.75 -3.46
C GLU A 125 11.48 6.25 -3.57
N ASP A 126 10.19 6.58 -3.56
CA ASP A 126 9.63 7.91 -3.45
C ASP A 126 8.26 7.82 -2.78
N GLU A 127 7.71 8.97 -2.42
CA GLU A 127 6.40 9.06 -1.77
C GLU A 127 5.36 9.71 -2.68
N HIS A 128 5.53 9.63 -4.02
CA HIS A 128 4.62 10.31 -4.96
C HIS A 128 3.19 9.79 -4.87
N PHE A 129 3.00 8.51 -4.52
CA PHE A 129 1.67 7.95 -4.28
C PHE A 129 0.91 8.69 -3.16
N GLN A 130 1.61 9.35 -2.22
CA GLN A 130 0.96 10.12 -1.16
C GLN A 130 0.21 11.35 -1.71
N TYR A 131 0.58 11.87 -2.89
CA TYR A 131 -0.15 12.98 -3.52
C TYR A 131 -1.60 12.61 -3.85
N LEU A 132 -1.90 11.32 -4.03
CA LEU A 132 -3.26 10.83 -4.25
C LEU A 132 -4.19 11.11 -3.05
N TYR A 133 -3.63 11.23 -1.84
CA TYR A 133 -4.37 11.53 -0.61
C TYR A 133 -4.60 13.03 -0.38
N GLN A 134 -3.94 13.90 -1.15
CA GLN A 134 -3.86 15.32 -0.86
C GLN A 134 -4.68 16.14 -1.87
N ASP A 135 -5.67 16.89 -1.39
CA ASP A 135 -6.53 17.76 -2.23
C ASP A 135 -5.73 18.80 -3.02
N ALA A 136 -4.57 19.24 -2.50
CA ALA A 136 -3.69 20.20 -3.17
C ALA A 136 -3.11 19.68 -4.50
N PHE A 137 -3.10 18.35 -4.69
CA PHE A 137 -2.61 17.67 -5.88
C PHE A 137 -3.76 17.00 -6.66
N ASP A 138 -4.98 17.56 -6.58
CA ASP A 138 -6.08 17.11 -7.42
C ASP A 138 -5.76 17.29 -8.92
N GLY A 139 -6.04 16.26 -9.72
CA GLY A 139 -5.69 16.19 -11.14
C GLY A 139 -4.22 15.86 -11.48
N ILE A 140 -3.35 15.59 -10.49
CA ILE A 140 -1.96 15.16 -10.77
C ILE A 140 -1.90 13.86 -11.58
N ASP A 141 -2.90 12.99 -11.41
CA ASP A 141 -3.09 11.72 -12.09
C ASP A 141 -3.70 11.85 -13.50
N GLU A 142 -4.18 13.05 -13.86
CA GLU A 142 -4.79 13.37 -15.15
C GLU A 142 -3.86 14.16 -16.07
N THR A 143 -2.67 14.55 -15.59
CA THR A 143 -1.75 15.41 -16.32
C THR A 143 -0.39 14.74 -16.52
N ASP A 144 0.28 15.07 -17.64
CA ASP A 144 1.67 14.65 -17.88
C ASP A 144 2.68 15.36 -16.95
N ALA A 145 2.22 16.17 -15.99
CA ALA A 145 3.08 16.92 -15.08
C ALA A 145 4.00 15.98 -14.27
N GLY A 146 3.49 14.84 -13.81
CA GLY A 146 4.28 13.81 -13.15
C GLY A 146 5.32 13.17 -14.10
N ALA A 147 4.92 12.84 -15.33
CA ALA A 147 5.82 12.29 -16.34
C ALA A 147 6.97 13.25 -16.70
N GLN A 148 6.70 14.57 -16.76
CA GLN A 148 7.72 15.59 -16.99
C GLN A 148 8.71 15.75 -15.82
N MET A 149 8.32 15.33 -14.61
CA MET A 149 9.16 15.31 -13.41
C MET A 149 9.87 13.96 -13.20
N GLY A 150 9.71 13.00 -14.13
CA GLY A 150 10.29 11.66 -14.03
C GLY A 150 9.57 10.77 -13.01
N MET A 151 8.35 11.11 -12.61
CA MET A 151 7.53 10.31 -11.70
C MET A 151 6.86 9.15 -12.45
N ALA A 152 6.57 8.07 -11.73
CA ALA A 152 5.68 7.03 -12.23
C ALA A 152 4.28 7.59 -12.50
N SER A 153 3.53 6.95 -13.40
CA SER A 153 2.12 7.32 -13.64
C SER A 153 1.31 7.10 -12.37
N LEU A 154 0.60 8.15 -11.93
CA LEU A 154 -0.35 8.11 -10.82
C LEU A 154 -1.79 7.85 -11.27
N SER A 155 -2.00 7.67 -12.58
CA SER A 155 -3.31 7.38 -13.15
C SER A 155 -3.91 6.12 -12.53
N PHE A 156 -5.19 6.19 -12.14
CA PHE A 156 -5.89 5.05 -11.55
C PHE A 156 -5.79 3.77 -12.39
N ASP A 157 -5.86 3.91 -13.72
CA ASP A 157 -5.82 2.77 -14.65
C ASP A 157 -4.43 2.12 -14.76
N ASP A 158 -3.40 2.79 -14.23
CA ASP A 158 -2.02 2.32 -14.22
C ASP A 158 -1.61 1.73 -12.86
N TRP A 159 -2.45 1.80 -11.82
CA TRP A 159 -2.05 1.41 -10.46
C TRP A 159 -1.53 -0.03 -10.34
N PHE A 160 -2.07 -0.95 -11.13
CA PHE A 160 -1.64 -2.36 -11.12
C PHE A 160 -0.55 -2.68 -12.15
N LYS A 161 -0.17 -1.72 -13.00
CA LYS A 161 0.88 -1.93 -13.99
C LYS A 161 2.25 -1.85 -13.33
N PRO A 162 3.22 -2.67 -13.75
CA PRO A 162 4.58 -2.56 -13.24
C PRO A 162 5.18 -1.21 -13.64
N PHE A 163 5.93 -0.58 -12.73
CA PHE A 163 6.70 0.64 -13.00
C PHE A 163 7.72 0.44 -14.14
N ASN A 164 8.26 -0.77 -14.26
CA ASN A 164 9.17 -1.15 -15.33
C ASN A 164 8.93 -2.59 -15.77
N GLU A 165 8.27 -2.78 -16.91
CA GLU A 165 8.00 -4.10 -17.51
C GLU A 165 9.26 -4.92 -17.82
N ASN A 166 10.41 -4.27 -17.98
CA ASN A 166 11.68 -4.93 -18.30
C ASN A 166 12.49 -5.35 -17.06
N ASP A 167 12.05 -4.95 -15.86
CA ASP A 167 12.71 -5.34 -14.62
C ASP A 167 12.09 -6.62 -14.05
N ALA A 168 12.73 -7.76 -14.32
CA ALA A 168 12.28 -9.06 -13.83
C ALA A 168 12.25 -9.16 -12.29
N SER A 169 12.94 -8.26 -11.58
CA SER A 169 12.89 -8.20 -10.10
C SER A 169 11.66 -7.45 -9.58
N ARG A 170 10.92 -6.74 -10.44
CA ARG A 170 9.76 -5.92 -10.11
C ARG A 170 8.53 -6.29 -10.93
N GLN A 171 8.22 -7.58 -10.94
CA GLN A 171 6.98 -8.07 -11.52
C GLN A 171 5.85 -7.97 -10.51
N VAL A 172 4.70 -7.52 -10.99
CA VAL A 172 3.44 -7.57 -10.24
C VAL A 172 2.89 -9.00 -10.23
N HIS A 173 2.04 -9.32 -9.26
CA HIS A 173 1.41 -10.64 -9.19
C HIS A 173 0.50 -10.88 -10.42
N PRO A 174 0.57 -12.03 -11.12
CA PRO A 174 -0.17 -12.25 -12.38
C PRO A 174 -1.69 -12.11 -12.29
N TYR A 175 -2.28 -12.24 -11.09
CA TYR A 175 -3.71 -12.04 -10.86
C TYR A 175 -4.17 -10.59 -11.07
N VAL A 176 -3.28 -9.60 -10.90
CA VAL A 176 -3.64 -8.18 -10.97
C VAL A 176 -3.53 -7.59 -12.38
N LEU A 177 -3.17 -8.41 -13.37
CA LEU A 177 -3.03 -8.06 -14.79
C LEU A 177 -4.28 -8.39 -15.60
#